data_AF-A0A948B946-F1
#
_entry.id   AF-A0A948B946-F1
#
_cell.length_a   1.000
_cell.length_b   1.000
_cell.length_c   1.000
_cell.angle_alpha   90.00
_cell.angle_beta   90.00
_cell.angle_gamma   90.00
#
_symmetry.space_group_name_H-M   'P 1'
#
loop_
_entity.id
_entity.type
_entity.pdbx_description
1 polymer ?
#
loop_
_entity_poly.entity_id
_entity_poly.type
_entity_poly.pdbx_seq_one_letter_code
_entity_poly.pdbx_strand_id
1 'polypeptide(L)'
;MGEYADVKRKRVLKLLHWLERQPGFTVNNGGKHHWIVKHEDWERPFPIPFKDRVVNKHVIKELMARITETTPITKERFDEKIK
;
A
#
# COMPACT_ATOMS: atom_id res chain seq x y z
N MET A 1 -21.28 0.36 1.29
CA MET A 1 -19.89 0.58 0.84
C MET A 1 -19.01 -0.41 1.58
N GLY A 2 -18.55 -1.47 0.92
CA GLY A 2 -17.89 -2.62 1.58
C GLY A 2 -16.61 -2.19 2.31
N GLU A 3 -16.55 -2.48 3.60
CA GLU A 3 -15.32 -2.37 4.38
C GLU A 3 -14.26 -3.31 3.79
N TYR A 4 -13.02 -2.84 3.68
CA TYR A 4 -11.90 -3.75 3.39
C TYR A 4 -11.87 -4.84 4.46
N ALA A 5 -11.75 -6.11 4.09
CA ALA A 5 -11.36 -7.15 5.02
C ALA A 5 -9.84 -7.08 5.26
N ASP A 6 -9.35 -7.72 6.31
CA ASP A 6 -7.91 -7.83 6.51
C ASP A 6 -7.27 -8.55 5.31
N VAL A 7 -6.21 -7.96 4.76
CA VAL A 7 -5.65 -8.35 3.47
C VAL A 7 -4.46 -9.27 3.66
N LYS A 8 -4.49 -10.44 3.03
CA LYS A 8 -3.37 -11.41 3.08
C LYS A 8 -2.07 -10.75 2.63
N ARG A 9 -0.99 -10.98 3.37
CA ARG A 9 0.38 -10.52 3.07
C ARG A 9 0.78 -10.69 1.61
N LYS A 10 0.47 -11.85 1.00
CA LYS A 10 0.79 -12.11 -0.42
C LYS A 10 0.13 -11.11 -1.38
N ARG A 11 -1.10 -10.67 -1.10
CA ARG A 11 -1.80 -9.67 -1.91
C ARG A 11 -1.20 -8.29 -1.73
N VAL A 12 -0.87 -7.92 -0.49
CA VAL A 12 -0.19 -6.64 -0.21
C VAL A 12 1.19 -6.60 -0.88
N LEU A 13 1.95 -7.69 -0.89
CA LEU A 13 3.21 -7.75 -1.64
C LEU A 13 3.03 -7.55 -3.14
N LYS A 14 1.98 -8.13 -3.75
CA LYS A 14 1.65 -7.88 -5.16
C LYS A 14 1.29 -6.42 -5.41
N LEU A 15 0.52 -5.80 -4.51
CA LEU A 15 0.19 -4.38 -4.56
C LEU A 15 1.47 -3.53 -4.49
N LEU A 16 2.37 -3.83 -3.55
CA LEU A 16 3.63 -3.10 -3.39
C LEU A 16 4.53 -3.22 -4.61
N HIS A 17 4.65 -4.42 -5.18
CA HIS A 17 5.38 -4.66 -6.42
C HIS A 17 4.79 -3.89 -7.61
N TRP A 18 3.48 -3.70 -7.62
CA TRP A 18 2.83 -2.87 -8.63
C TRP A 18 3.07 -1.38 -8.38
N LEU A 19 3.03 -0.92 -7.13
CA LEU A 19 3.32 0.46 -6.74
C LEU A 19 4.76 0.85 -7.09
N GLU A 20 5.73 -0.03 -6.85
CA GLU A 20 7.14 0.19 -7.23
C GLU A 20 7.33 0.47 -8.74
N ARG A 21 6.41 0.01 -9.57
CA ARG A 21 6.43 0.25 -11.03
C ARG A 21 5.71 1.53 -11.45
N GLN A 22 5.07 2.24 -10.52
CA GLN A 22 4.43 3.52 -10.79
C GLN A 22 5.46 4.65 -10.67
N PRO A 23 5.35 5.72 -11.49
CA PRO A 23 6.23 6.87 -11.37
C PRO A 23 6.12 7.50 -9.97
N GLY A 24 7.24 7.96 -9.44
CA GLY A 24 7.31 8.63 -8.14
C GLY A 24 7.30 7.72 -6.93
N PHE A 25 6.92 6.45 -7.06
CA PHE A 25 6.90 5.51 -5.95
C PHE A 25 8.23 4.79 -5.76
N THR A 26 8.60 4.56 -4.51
CA THR A 26 9.69 3.67 -4.13
C THR A 26 9.23 2.77 -2.99
N VAL A 27 9.36 1.46 -3.16
CA VAL A 27 8.98 0.49 -2.12
C VAL A 27 10.23 -0.20 -1.61
N ASN A 28 10.54 0.03 -0.33
CA ASN A 28 11.71 -0.56 0.31
C ASN A 28 11.30 -1.55 1.40
N ASN A 29 12.07 -2.62 1.55
CA ASN A 29 11.96 -3.49 2.70
C ASN A 29 12.61 -2.79 3.91
N GLY A 30 11.79 -2.34 4.87
CA GLY A 30 12.25 -1.65 6.07
C GLY A 30 12.78 -2.58 7.16
N GLY A 31 12.71 -3.90 6.95
CA GLY A 31 13.29 -4.91 7.82
C GLY A 31 12.40 -6.15 7.95
N LYS A 32 12.64 -6.96 8.99
CA LYS A 32 11.98 -8.27 9.16
C LYS A 32 10.44 -8.21 9.21
N HIS A 33 9.87 -7.08 9.63
CA HIS A 33 8.45 -6.97 9.97
C HIS A 33 7.70 -5.82 9.28
N HIS A 34 8.32 -5.06 8.38
CA HIS A 34 7.61 -3.98 7.69
C HIS A 34 8.22 -3.64 6.33
N TRP A 35 7.36 -3.14 5.46
CA TRP A 35 7.72 -2.51 4.20
C TRP A 35 7.48 -1.01 4.30
N ILE A 36 8.19 -0.24 3.50
CA ILE A 36 8.11 1.21 3.49
C ILE A 36 7.77 1.65 2.06
N VAL A 37 6.65 2.34 1.91
CA VAL A 37 6.26 3.00 0.66
C VAL A 37 6.64 4.47 0.75
N LYS A 38 7.39 4.94 -0.24
CA LYS A 38 7.75 6.34 -0.42
C LYS A 38 7.13 6.83 -1.72
N HIS A 39 6.76 8.10 -1.72
CA HIS A 39 6.42 8.84 -2.94
C HIS A 39 7.24 10.13 -2.94
N GLU A 40 7.56 10.66 -4.12
CA GLU A 40 8.33 11.91 -4.26
C GLU A 40 7.64 13.11 -3.55
N ASP A 41 6.32 13.21 -3.66
CA ASP A 41 5.52 14.26 -2.99
C ASP A 41 5.23 13.99 -1.50
N TRP A 42 5.71 12.88 -0.92
CA TRP A 42 5.44 12.57 0.49
C TRP A 42 6.57 13.04 1.39
N GLU A 43 6.27 13.96 2.30
CA GLU A 43 7.21 14.37 3.36
C GLU A 43 7.66 13.19 4.24
N ARG A 44 6.78 12.20 4.44
CA ARG A 44 7.05 11.03 5.28
C ARG A 44 6.74 9.72 4.55
N PRO A 45 7.65 8.73 4.61
CA PRO A 45 7.34 7.37 4.16
C PRO A 45 6.13 6.79 4.89
N PHE A 46 5.36 5.96 4.18
CA PHE A 46 4.26 5.19 4.75
C PHE A 46 4.72 3.77 5.10
N PRO A 47 4.75 3.40 6.39
CA PRO A 47 5.09 2.05 6.80
C PRO A 47 3.91 1.09 6.66
N ILE A 48 4.15 -0.09 6.12
CA ILE A 48 3.19 -1.19 6.07
C ILE A 48 3.70 -2.30 6.99
N PRO A 49 3.00 -2.61 8.09
CA PRO A 49 3.37 -3.68 8.99
C PRO A 49 3.05 -5.04 8.35
N PHE A 50 4.03 -5.93 8.39
CA PHE A 50 3.96 -7.34 7.95
C PHE A 50 4.29 -8.31 9.08
N LYS A 51 4.01 -7.90 10.34
CA LYS A 51 4.22 -8.73 11.54
C LYS A 51 3.50 -10.07 11.39
N ASP A 52 2.29 -10.04 10.84
CA ASP A 52 1.41 -11.20 10.67
C ASP A 52 1.23 -11.59 9.20
N ARG A 53 0.51 -12.69 8.97
CA ARG A 53 0.17 -13.15 7.61
C ARG A 53 -0.88 -12.28 6.92
N VAL A 54 -1.44 -11.31 7.64
CA VAL A 54 -2.50 -10.44 7.21
C VAL A 54 -2.17 -9.00 7.64
N VAL A 55 -2.50 -8.05 6.77
CA VAL A 55 -2.36 -6.62 7.02
C VAL A 55 -3.74 -6.07 7.33
N ASN A 56 -3.83 -5.28 8.40
CA ASN A 56 -5.07 -4.71 8.88
C ASN A 56 -5.72 -3.84 7.79
N LYS A 57 -7.04 -4.00 7.60
CA LYS A 57 -7.85 -3.22 6.66
C LYS A 57 -7.64 -1.69 6.76
N HIS A 58 -7.41 -1.19 7.97
CA HIS A 58 -7.23 0.24 8.22
C HIS A 58 -5.95 0.77 7.60
N VAL A 59 -4.84 0.02 7.69
CA VAL A 59 -3.56 0.38 7.06
C VAL A 59 -3.72 0.48 5.54
N ILE A 60 -4.44 -0.48 4.95
CA ILE A 60 -4.70 -0.50 3.51
C ILE A 60 -5.56 0.69 3.09
N LYS A 61 -6.59 1.01 3.87
CA LYS A 61 -7.48 2.16 3.62
C LYS A 61 -6.71 3.49 3.70
N GLU A 62 -5.82 3.64 4.69
CA GLU A 62 -4.97 4.82 4.83
C GLU A 62 -3.97 4.94 3.68
N LEU A 63 -3.32 3.83 3.30
CA LEU A 63 -2.42 3.80 2.16
C LEU A 63 -3.13 4.21 0.87
N MET A 64 -4.31 3.65 0.61
CA MET A 64 -5.14 4.00 -0.53
C MET A 64 -5.50 5.49 -0.53
N ALA A 65 -6.01 6.01 0.60
CA ALA A 65 -6.40 7.41 0.72
C ALA A 65 -5.23 8.35 0.39
N ARG A 66 -4.05 8.04 0.94
CA ARG A 66 -2.84 8.83 0.70
C ARG A 66 -2.37 8.78 -0.75
N ILE A 67 -2.46 7.62 -1.39
CA ILE A 67 -2.14 7.47 -2.82
C ILE A 67 -3.12 8.27 -3.68
N THR A 68 -4.42 8.17 -3.41
CA THR A 68 -5.45 8.88 -4.20
C THR A 68 -5.40 10.39 -4.03
N GLU A 69 -4.86 10.89 -2.91
CA GLU A 69 -4.71 12.32 -2.63
C GLU A 69 -3.51 12.93 -3.37
N THR A 70 -2.46 12.14 -3.58
CA THR A 70 -1.16 12.63 -4.09
C THR A 70 -0.85 12.19 -5.51
N THR A 71 -1.60 11.25 -6.07
CA THR A 71 -1.33 10.66 -7.39
C THR A 71 -2.61 10.50 -8.20
N PRO A 72 -2.53 10.42 -9.55
CA PRO A 72 -3.69 10.17 -10.40
C PRO A 72 -4.22 8.72 -10.31
N ILE A 73 -3.70 7.90 -9.38
CA ILE A 73 -4.18 6.54 -9.16
C ILE A 73 -5.57 6.62 -8.50
N THR A 74 -6.59 6.12 -9.19
CA THR A 74 -7.94 6.05 -8.65
C THR A 74 -8.10 4.90 -7.66
N LYS A 75 -9.08 5.04 -6.76
CA LYS A 75 -9.48 3.98 -5.84
C LYS A 75 -9.80 2.67 -6.57
N GLU A 76 -10.50 2.73 -7.69
CA GLU A 76 -10.87 1.55 -8.48
C GLU A 76 -9.63 0.79 -8.95
N ARG A 77 -8.64 1.51 -9.49
CA ARG A 77 -7.39 0.93 -9.97
C ARG A 77 -6.57 0.32 -8.82
N PHE A 78 -6.61 0.93 -7.64
CA PHE A 78 -6.01 0.37 -6.43
C PHE A 78 -6.73 -0.93 -5.99
N ASP A 79 -8.06 -0.92 -5.98
CA ASP A 79 -8.89 -2.06 -5.59
C ASP A 79 -8.71 -3.27 -6.52
N GLU A 80 -8.50 -3.06 -7.81
CA GLU A 80 -8.17 -4.11 -8.77
C GLU A 80 -6.88 -4.87 -8.40
N LYS A 81 -5.94 -4.22 -7.70
CA LYS A 81 -4.66 -4.83 -7.32
C LYS A 81 -4.72 -5.57 -5.98
N ILE A 82 -5.78 -5.38 -5.21
CA ILE A 82 -5.95 -5.97 -3.89
C ILE A 82 -6.98 -7.11 -3.83
N LYS A 83 -7.83 -7.23 -4.86
CA LYS A 83 -8.75 -8.36 -5.06
C LYS A 83 -8.03 -9.70 -5.19
#